data_AF-A0A3D5YJ43-F1
#
_entry.id   AF-A0A3D5YJ43-F1
#
_cell.length_a   1.000
_cell.length_b   1.000
_cell.length_c   1.000
_cell.angle_alpha   90.00
_cell.angle_beta   90.00
_cell.angle_gamma   90.00
#
_symmetry.space_group_name_H-M   'P 1'
#
loop_
_entity.id
_entity.type
_entity.pdbx_description
1 polymer ?
#
loop_
_entity_poly.entity_id
_entity_poly.type
_entity_poly.pdbx_seq_one_letter_code
_entity_poly.pdbx_strand_id
1 'polypeptide(L)'
;MSIKRKEVKVIAKSFDRAGKSLSFETGKLAVQADCSLKIDLGDNQLLCSTVMEKNPRSDMDFLPLMIDFRDSYSAVGRLGGAAYRRRE
;
A
#
# COMPACT_ATOMS: atom_id res chain seq x y z
N MET A 1 -18.30 -2.15 24.40
CA MET A 1 -16.98 -1.63 24.02
C MET A 1 -17.13 -0.88 22.69
N SER A 2 -17.43 0.42 22.74
CA SER A 2 -17.82 1.20 21.56
C SER A 2 -16.62 1.45 20.65
N ILE A 3 -16.64 0.87 19.46
CA ILE A 3 -15.69 1.21 18.40
C ILE A 3 -16.09 2.59 17.90
N LYS A 4 -15.36 3.63 18.34
CA LYS A 4 -15.47 4.98 17.75
C LYS A 4 -15.08 4.87 16.28
N ARG A 5 -16.04 5.00 15.36
CA ARG A 5 -15.76 5.16 13.92
C ARG A 5 -14.93 6.44 13.78
N LYS A 6 -13.64 6.30 13.52
CA LYS A 6 -12.79 7.41 13.14
C LYS A 6 -13.22 7.81 11.73
N GLU A 7 -13.76 9.01 11.56
CA GLU A 7 -14.10 9.52 10.23
C GLU A 7 -12.81 9.65 9.43
N VAL A 8 -12.65 8.80 8.42
CA VAL A 8 -11.44 8.82 7.60
C VAL A 8 -11.71 9.69 6.39
N LYS A 9 -11.10 10.89 6.40
CA LYS A 9 -11.17 11.83 5.29
C LYS A 9 -10.30 11.30 4.15
N VAL A 10 -10.93 10.91 3.05
CA VAL A 10 -10.22 10.51 1.84
C VAL A 10 -9.66 11.75 1.15
N ILE A 11 -8.36 11.75 0.88
CA ILE A 11 -7.68 12.81 0.14
C ILE A 11 -7.21 12.20 -1.17
N ALA A 12 -7.68 12.76 -2.29
CA ALA A 12 -7.29 12.36 -3.63
C ALA A 12 -6.68 13.55 -4.38
N LYS A 13 -5.57 13.32 -5.08
CA LYS A 13 -4.95 14.28 -5.99
C LYS A 13 -4.53 13.58 -7.27
N SER A 14 -4.87 14.16 -8.41
CA SER A 14 -4.46 13.69 -9.72
C SER A 14 -3.67 14.75 -10.46
N PHE A 15 -2.73 14.31 -11.29
CA PHE A 15 -2.07 15.16 -12.26
C PHE A 15 -1.65 14.33 -13.47
N ASP A 16 -1.59 14.99 -14.62
CA ASP A 16 -1.14 14.35 -15.85
C ASP A 16 0.38 14.28 -15.91
N ARG A 17 0.90 13.10 -16.27
CA ARG A 17 2.33 12.89 -16.52
C ARG A 17 2.50 12.04 -17.76
N ALA A 18 3.23 12.56 -18.74
CA ALA A 18 3.57 11.85 -19.99
C ALA A 18 2.34 11.24 -20.71
N GLY A 19 1.22 11.97 -20.74
CA GLY A 19 -0.02 11.53 -21.38
C GLY A 19 -0.82 10.49 -20.59
N LYS A 20 -0.44 10.20 -19.34
CA LYS A 20 -1.19 9.31 -18.43
C LYS A 20 -1.61 10.09 -17.20
N SER A 21 -2.85 9.88 -16.76
CA SER A 21 -3.34 10.41 -15.50
C SER A 21 -2.73 9.58 -14.37
N LEU A 22 -1.99 10.26 -13.49
CA LEU A 22 -1.42 9.70 -12.28
C LEU A 22 -2.22 10.23 -11.09
N SER A 23 -2.82 9.34 -10.31
CA SER A 23 -3.63 9.69 -9.15
C SER A 23 -3.11 9.06 -7.87
N PHE A 24 -3.23 9.82 -6.78
CA PHE A 24 -2.83 9.42 -5.44
C PHE A 24 -4.03 9.57 -4.51
N GLU A 25 -4.38 8.51 -3.79
CA GLU A 25 -5.46 8.47 -2.81
C GLU A 25 -4.93 7.97 -1.45
N THR A 26 -5.27 8.67 -0.37
CA THR A 26 -4.95 8.25 1.01
C THR A 26 -6.17 8.31 1.92
N GLY A 27 -6.16 7.52 2.99
CA GLY A 27 -7.20 7.48 4.02
C GLY A 27 -8.28 6.40 3.81
N LYS A 28 -8.40 5.79 2.63
CA LYS A 28 -9.44 4.75 2.42
C LYS A 28 -9.00 3.35 2.85
N LEU A 29 -7.75 2.99 2.56
CA LEU A 29 -7.20 1.64 2.73
C LEU A 29 -6.08 1.63 3.79
N ALA A 30 -5.86 0.48 4.42
CA ALA A 30 -4.77 0.27 5.39
C ALA A 30 -4.67 1.37 6.48
N VAL A 31 -5.81 1.74 7.07
CA VAL A 31 -5.93 2.86 8.05
C VAL A 31 -5.10 2.66 9.33
N GLN A 32 -4.65 1.44 9.59
CA GLN A 32 -3.81 1.13 10.75
C GLN A 32 -2.31 1.36 10.49
N ALA A 33 -1.87 1.43 9.23
CA ALA A 33 -0.50 1.78 8.90
C ALA A 33 -0.25 3.27 9.19
N ASP A 34 1.01 3.63 9.48
CA ASP A 34 1.38 5.03 9.69
C ASP A 34 1.18 5.86 8.41
N CYS A 35 1.46 5.25 7.26
CA CYS A 35 1.16 5.81 5.95
C CYS A 35 0.58 4.74 5.02
N SER A 36 -0.48 5.12 4.28
CA SER A 36 -1.01 4.33 3.17
C SER A 36 -1.36 5.21 1.98
N LEU A 37 -0.97 4.77 0.79
CA LEU A 37 -1.22 5.45 -0.48
C LEU A 37 -1.64 4.42 -1.52
N LYS A 38 -2.80 4.66 -2.12
CA LYS A 38 -3.22 4.03 -3.37
C LYS A 38 -2.79 4.92 -4.53
N ILE A 39 -2.04 4.34 -5.45
CA ILE A 39 -1.50 5.03 -6.62
C ILE A 39 -2.09 4.36 -7.85
N ASP A 40 -2.74 5.15 -8.70
CA ASP A 40 -3.26 4.67 -9.98
C ASP A 40 -2.52 5.38 -11.11
N LEU A 41 -2.01 4.62 -12.08
CA LEU A 41 -1.40 5.12 -13.30
C LEU A 41 -2.01 4.41 -14.51
N GLY A 42 -2.98 5.06 -15.14
CA GLY A 42 -3.81 4.39 -16.15
C GLY A 42 -4.51 3.18 -15.54
N ASP A 43 -4.24 1.98 -16.08
CA ASP A 43 -4.86 0.72 -15.63
C ASP A 43 -4.08 0.02 -14.50
N ASN A 44 -2.87 0.50 -14.18
CA ASN A 44 -2.06 -0.09 -13.12
C ASN A 44 -2.40 0.55 -11.78
N GLN A 45 -2.63 -0.30 -10.76
CA GLN A 45 -2.88 0.13 -9.40
C GLN A 45 -1.80 -0.43 -8.46
N LEU A 46 -1.35 0.41 -7.52
CA LEU A 46 -0.39 0.04 -6.50
C LEU A 46 -0.88 0.51 -5.13
N LEU A 47 -0.81 -0.38 -4.13
CA LEU A 47 -1.04 -0.04 -2.74
C LEU A 47 0.31 -0.04 -2.00
N CYS A 48 0.73 1.13 -1.53
CA CYS A 48 1.92 1.29 -0.72
C CYS A 48 1.51 1.56 0.73
N SER A 49 2.09 0.80 1.67
CA SER A 49 1.93 1.01 3.10
C SER A 49 3.28 1.05 3.78
N THR A 50 3.48 2.01 4.66
CA THR A 50 4.70 2.13 5.47
C THR A 50 4.32 2.12 6.94
N VAL A 51 5.08 1.37 7.73
CA VAL A 51 4.93 1.28 9.18
C VAL A 51 6.30 1.54 9.79
N MET A 52 6.33 2.39 10.81
CA MET A 52 7.53 2.76 11.54
C MET A 52 7.31 2.53 13.04
N GLU A 53 8.30 1.90 13.68
CA GLU A 53 8.29 1.78 15.12
C GLU A 53 8.52 3.17 15.77
N LYS A 54 7.68 3.53 16.75
CA LYS A 54 7.79 4.84 17.43
C LYS A 54 9.03 4.98 18.30
N ASN A 55 9.52 3.85 18.82
CA ASN A 55 10.66 3.79 19.71
C ASN A 55 11.82 3.10 18.98
N PRO A 56 12.92 3.81 18.68
CA PRO A 56 14.09 3.19 18.09
C PRO A 56 14.72 2.23 19.10
N ARG A 57 15.20 1.07 18.64
CA ARG A 57 15.94 0.17 19.52
C ARG A 57 17.36 0.71 19.73
N SER A 58 17.77 0.79 20.99
CA SER A 58 19.04 1.37 21.41
C SER A 58 20.25 0.45 21.18
N ASP A 59 20.02 -0.78 20.74
CA ASP A 59 20.99 -1.86 20.58
C ASP A 59 21.42 -2.07 19.12
N MET A 60 21.09 -1.15 18.21
CA MET A 60 21.43 -1.23 16.80
C MET A 60 22.23 -0.02 16.30
N ASP A 61 23.34 -0.30 15.61
CA ASP A 61 24.20 0.70 14.97
C ASP A 61 23.81 0.99 13.50
N PHE A 62 22.73 0.39 13.01
CA PHE A 62 22.24 0.54 11.63
C PHE A 62 20.72 0.70 11.57
N LEU A 63 20.20 1.21 10.44
CA LEU A 63 18.76 1.38 10.21
C LEU A 63 18.17 0.11 9.57
N PRO A 64 17.29 -0.64 10.27
CA PRO A 64 16.65 -1.84 9.72
C PRO A 64 15.48 -1.45 8.78
N LEU A 65 15.81 -0.97 7.59
CA LEU A 65 14.82 -0.67 6.54
C LEU A 65 14.61 -1.89 5.65
N MET A 66 13.36 -2.38 5.60
CA MET A 66 12.93 -3.43 4.69
C MET A 66 11.93 -2.86 3.70
N ILE A 67 12.10 -3.19 2.42
CA ILE A 67 11.17 -2.82 1.35
C ILE A 67 10.76 -4.11 0.67
N ASP A 68 9.51 -4.50 0.87
CA ASP A 68 8.90 -5.64 0.20
C ASP A 68 8.06 -5.16 -0.98
N PHE A 69 8.36 -5.69 -2.15
CA PHE A 69 7.57 -5.49 -3.35
C PHE A 69 6.94 -6.82 -3.75
N ARG A 70 5.60 -6.84 -3.89
CA ARG A 70 4.85 -8.02 -4.31
C ARG A 70 3.89 -7.65 -5.43
N ASP A 71 4.03 -8.34 -6.55
CA ASP A 71 3.05 -8.33 -7.62
C ASP A 71 1.98 -9.37 -7.34
N SER A 72 0.71 -8.96 -7.41
CA SER A 72 -0.40 -9.90 -7.30
C SER A 72 -0.69 -10.54 -8.66
N TYR A 73 -0.75 -11.87 -8.73
CA TYR A 73 -1.23 -12.56 -9.94
C TYR A 73 -2.66 -12.15 -10.33
N SER A 74 -3.48 -11.79 -9.33
CA SER A 74 -4.84 -11.31 -9.58
C SER A 74 -4.87 -9.96 -10.32
N ALA A 75 -3.80 -9.17 -10.28
CA ALA A 75 -3.72 -7.90 -11.01
C ALA A 75 -3.79 -8.10 -12.54
N VAL A 76 -3.36 -9.28 -13.03
CA VAL A 76 -3.44 -9.66 -14.45
C VAL A 76 -4.61 -10.64 -14.70
N GLY A 77 -5.47 -10.87 -13.70
CA GLY A 77 -6.57 -11.83 -13.79
C GLY A 77 -6.11 -13.29 -13.84
N ARG A 78 -4.90 -13.60 -13.38
CA ARG A 78 -4.35 -14.97 -13.35
C ARG A 78 -4.40 -15.54 -11.94
N LEU A 79 -4.64 -16.84 -11.84
CA LEU A 79 -4.45 -17.58 -10.60
C LEU A 79 -2.97 -17.97 -10.52
N GLY A 80 -2.27 -17.44 -9.52
CA GLY A 80 -0.87 -17.76 -9.24
C GLY A 80 -0.68 -19.16 -8.68
N GLY A 81 0.48 -19.77 -8.98
CA GLY A 81 0.96 -21.00 -8.34
C GLY A 81 0.97 -22.26 -9.21
N ALA A 82 1.73 -23.26 -8.77
CA ALA A 82 1.70 -24.62 -9.32
C ALA A 82 0.36 -25.29 -8.98
N ALA A 83 -0.11 -26.21 -9.85
CA ALA A 83 -1.45 -26.80 -9.84
C ALA A 83 -2.01 -27.26 -8.46
N TYR A 84 -1.14 -27.59 -7.51
CA TYR A 84 -1.51 -28.07 -6.18
C TYR A 84 -1.57 -27.00 -5.07
N ARG A 85 -1.01 -25.80 -5.29
CA ARG A 85 -1.02 -24.69 -4.32
C ARG A 85 -1.24 -23.38 -5.07
N ARG A 86 -2.51 -22.99 -5.20
CA ARG A 86 -2.90 -21.66 -5.67
C ARG A 86 -2.67 -20.66 -4.54
N ARG A 87 -1.50 -20.05 -4.50
CA ARG A 87 -1.17 -18.93 -3.63
C ARG A 87 -0.62 -17.80 -4.50
N GLU A 88 -0.84 -16.59 -4.02
CA GLU A 88 -0.16 -15.38 -4.49
C GLU A 88 1.36 -15.52 -4.49
#